data_AF-A0A3R7U3R2-F1
#
_entry.id   AF-A0A3R7U3R2-F1
#
_cell.length_a   1.000
_cell.length_b   1.000
_cell.length_c   1.000
_cell.angle_alpha   90.00
_cell.angle_beta   90.00
_cell.angle_gamma   90.00
#
_symmetry.space_group_name_H-M   'P 1'
#
loop_
_entity.id
_entity.type
_entity.pdbx_description
1 polymer ?
#
loop_
_entity_poly.entity_id
_entity_poly.type
_entity_poly.pdbx_seq_one_letter_code
_entity_poly.pdbx_strand_id
1 'polypeptide(L)'
;MEWANRLLAPRIDHRGMSTPSEASRLFLIITLCLTGWWAWGATGGNFVVWFSLTLLVATPILSIGWYLLSLAARHRSGELLTPKVQNALEAKGRWPHHSRKP
;
A
#
# COMPACT_ATOMS: atom_id res chain seq x y z
N MET A 1 11.07 -16.57 0.58
CA MET A 1 11.32 -15.50 1.57
C MET A 1 11.46 -14.11 0.93
N GLU A 2 12.17 -13.98 -0.20
CA GLU A 2 12.44 -12.68 -0.86
C GLU A 2 11.20 -11.98 -1.45
N TRP A 3 10.32 -12.72 -2.13
CA TRP A 3 9.09 -12.19 -2.74
C TRP A 3 8.12 -11.55 -1.73
N ALA A 4 7.91 -12.19 -0.57
CA ALA A 4 7.07 -11.68 0.49
C ALA A 4 7.65 -10.41 1.13
N ASN A 5 8.99 -10.29 1.20
CA ASN A 5 9.65 -9.03 1.59
C ASN A 5 9.39 -7.97 0.54
N ARG A 6 9.58 -8.28 -0.75
CA ARG A 6 9.32 -7.32 -1.83
C ARG A 6 7.88 -6.81 -1.85
N LEU A 7 6.91 -7.65 -1.54
CA LEU A 7 5.49 -7.27 -1.57
C LEU A 7 5.04 -6.56 -0.30
N LEU A 8 5.48 -7.01 0.89
CA LEU A 8 4.96 -6.52 2.17
C LEU A 8 5.83 -5.43 2.82
N ALA A 9 7.11 -5.33 2.47
CA ALA A 9 7.99 -4.35 3.09
C ALA A 9 7.54 -2.91 2.75
N PRO A 10 7.46 -2.03 3.75
CA PRO A 10 7.21 -0.61 3.51
C PRO A 10 8.36 -0.02 2.71
N ARG A 11 8.04 0.87 1.77
CA ARG A 11 9.00 1.47 0.84
C ARG A 11 9.41 2.84 1.34
N ILE A 12 10.70 3.09 1.55
CA ILE A 12 11.16 4.38 2.08
C ILE A 12 11.50 5.34 0.95
N ASP A 13 10.89 6.52 1.00
CA ASP A 13 11.12 7.62 0.07
C ASP A 13 12.39 8.44 0.43
N HIS A 14 12.85 9.29 -0.50
CA HIS A 14 13.99 10.20 -0.35
C HIS A 14 13.88 11.19 0.83
N ARG A 15 12.68 11.33 1.41
CA ARG A 15 12.43 12.11 2.63
C ARG A 15 12.50 11.29 3.93
N GLY A 16 12.70 9.98 3.84
CA GLY A 16 12.67 9.07 4.99
C GLY A 16 11.25 8.63 5.38
N MET A 17 10.23 8.95 4.57
CA MET A 17 8.84 8.57 4.82
C MET A 17 8.55 7.16 4.30
N SER A 18 7.85 6.36 5.11
CA SER A 18 7.33 5.05 4.71
C SER A 18 6.13 5.23 3.77
N THR A 19 6.26 4.74 2.55
CA THR A 19 5.20 4.68 1.54
C THR A 19 4.54 3.30 1.55
N PRO A 20 3.27 3.20 1.12
CA PRO A 20 2.54 1.94 1.08
C PRO A 20 3.33 0.86 0.33
N SER A 21 3.32 -0.35 0.88
CA SER A 21 3.97 -1.51 0.29
C SER A 21 3.37 -1.84 -1.09
N GLU A 22 4.11 -2.57 -1.92
CA GLU A 22 3.65 -3.00 -3.25
C GLU A 22 2.35 -3.83 -3.14
N ALA A 23 2.21 -4.65 -2.10
CA ALA A 23 0.98 -5.38 -1.81
C ALA A 23 -0.21 -4.44 -1.58
N SER A 24 -0.04 -3.36 -0.82
CA SER A 24 -1.11 -2.38 -0.59
C SER A 24 -1.54 -1.66 -1.87
N ARG A 25 -0.59 -1.39 -2.79
CA ARG A 25 -0.87 -0.77 -4.09
C ARG A 25 -1.64 -1.71 -5.01
N LEU A 26 -1.19 -2.97 -5.11
CA LEU A 26 -1.89 -4.00 -5.89
C LEU A 26 -3.28 -4.27 -5.33
N PHE A 27 -3.42 -4.30 -4.00
CA PHE A 27 -4.70 -4.51 -3.34
C PHE A 27 -5.70 -3.39 -3.67
N LEU A 28 -5.25 -2.14 -3.79
CA LEU A 28 -6.09 -1.03 -4.25
C LEU A 28 -6.66 -1.29 -5.65
N ILE A 29 -5.79 -1.63 -6.59
CA ILE A 29 -6.18 -1.85 -7.99
C ILE A 29 -7.15 -3.02 -8.10
N ILE A 30 -6.80 -4.16 -7.47
CA ILE A 30 -7.63 -5.37 -7.48
C ILE A 30 -9.00 -5.07 -6.87
N THR A 31 -9.04 -4.38 -5.72
CA THR A 31 -10.32 -4.05 -5.06
C THR A 31 -11.17 -3.19 -5.97
N LEU A 32 -10.65 -2.09 -6.52
CA LEU A 32 -11.39 -1.21 -7.41
C LEU A 32 -11.90 -1.91 -8.66
N CYS A 33 -11.08 -2.76 -9.30
CA CYS A 33 -11.49 -3.52 -10.47
C CYS A 33 -12.60 -4.52 -10.14
N LEU A 34 -12.48 -5.28 -9.04
CA LEU A 34 -13.48 -6.28 -8.66
C LEU A 34 -14.78 -5.63 -8.21
N THR A 35 -14.72 -4.60 -7.35
CA THR A 35 -15.92 -3.89 -6.90
C THR A 35 -16.58 -3.14 -8.05
N GLY A 36 -15.80 -2.53 -8.94
CA GLY A 36 -16.30 -1.84 -10.12
C GLY A 36 -16.96 -2.80 -11.11
N TRP A 37 -16.34 -3.94 -11.40
CA TRP A 37 -16.91 -4.96 -12.26
C TRP A 37 -18.25 -5.48 -11.72
N TRP A 38 -18.29 -5.82 -10.42
CA TRP A 38 -19.51 -6.29 -9.78
C TRP A 38 -20.60 -5.21 -9.73
N ALA A 39 -20.25 -3.99 -9.34
CA ALA A 39 -21.18 -2.88 -9.24
C ALA A 39 -21.83 -2.55 -10.59
N TRP A 40 -21.14 -2.77 -11.72
CA TRP A 40 -21.68 -2.49 -13.04
C TRP A 40 -22.97 -3.26 -13.32
N GLY A 41 -22.99 -4.55 -12.97
CA GLY A 41 -24.19 -5.38 -13.07
C GLY A 41 -25.27 -4.95 -12.07
N ALA A 42 -24.88 -4.53 -10.88
CA ALA A 42 -25.81 -4.13 -9.82
C ALA A 42 -26.55 -2.81 -10.10
N THR A 43 -25.95 -1.89 -10.86
CA THR A 43 -26.52 -0.55 -11.09
C THR A 43 -27.19 -0.36 -12.45
N GLY A 44 -27.32 -1.44 -13.24
CA GLY A 44 -28.05 -1.42 -14.51
C GLY A 44 -27.50 -0.42 -15.53
N GLY A 45 -26.19 -0.14 -15.51
CA GLY A 45 -25.54 0.80 -16.43
C GLY A 45 -25.64 2.28 -16.05
N ASN A 46 -26.24 2.64 -14.89
CA ASN A 46 -26.19 4.02 -14.40
C ASN A 46 -24.78 4.35 -13.89
N PHE A 47 -24.05 5.20 -14.61
CA PHE A 47 -22.65 5.54 -14.32
C PHE A 47 -22.45 6.23 -12.96
N VAL A 48 -23.33 7.15 -12.58
CA VAL A 48 -23.20 7.91 -11.33
C VAL A 48 -23.43 6.99 -10.13
N VAL A 49 -24.46 6.14 -10.21
CA VAL A 49 -24.78 5.17 -9.16
C VAL A 49 -23.70 4.08 -9.09
N TRP A 50 -23.21 3.62 -10.25
CA TRP A 50 -22.09 2.68 -10.36
C TRP A 50 -20.84 3.18 -9.64
N PHE A 51 -20.40 4.40 -9.96
CA PHE A 51 -19.21 4.98 -9.37
C PHE A 51 -19.36 5.18 -7.86
N SER A 52 -20.51 5.69 -7.43
CA SER A 52 -20.83 5.91 -6.02
C SER A 52 -20.84 4.59 -5.23
N LEU A 53 -21.49 3.55 -5.76
CA LEU A 53 -21.53 2.22 -5.14
C LEU A 53 -20.15 1.56 -5.10
N THR A 54 -19.37 1.70 -6.16
CA THR A 54 -17.99 1.20 -6.23
C THR A 54 -17.15 1.79 -5.12
N LEU A 55 -17.17 3.12 -4.96
CA LEU A 55 -16.43 3.78 -3.88
C LEU A 55 -16.95 3.38 -2.50
N LEU A 56 -18.27 3.39 -2.30
CA LEU A 56 -18.90 3.04 -1.04
C LEU A 56 -18.49 1.65 -0.53
N VAL A 57 -18.41 0.67 -1.43
CA VAL A 57 -18.03 -0.71 -1.10
C VAL A 57 -16.51 -0.88 -1.03
N ALA A 58 -15.76 -0.24 -1.93
CA ALA A 58 -14.30 -0.34 -1.94
C ALA A 58 -13.66 0.26 -0.69
N THR A 59 -14.19 1.38 -0.16
CA THR A 59 -13.63 2.04 1.03
C THR A 59 -13.48 1.11 2.25
N PRO A 60 -14.54 0.46 2.77
CA PRO A 60 -14.40 -0.44 3.92
C PRO A 60 -13.51 -1.66 3.62
N ILE A 61 -13.57 -2.21 2.41
CA ILE A 61 -12.70 -3.31 1.99
C ILE A 61 -11.23 -2.89 2.02
N LEU A 62 -10.92 -1.71 1.50
CA LEU A 62 -9.56 -1.13 1.51
C LEU A 62 -9.09 -0.84 2.92
N SER A 63 -9.93 -0.24 3.76
CA SER A 63 -9.59 0.04 5.16
C SER A 63 -9.21 -1.25 5.91
N ILE A 64 -10.03 -2.30 5.79
CA ILE A 64 -9.78 -3.58 6.44
C ILE A 64 -8.54 -4.27 5.85
N GLY A 65 -8.45 -4.33 4.52
CA GLY A 65 -7.33 -5.01 3.85
C GLY A 65 -5.98 -4.35 4.12
N TRP A 66 -5.91 -3.02 4.13
CA TRP A 66 -4.68 -2.32 4.53
C TRP A 66 -4.35 -2.51 6.01
N TYR A 67 -5.34 -2.56 6.89
CA TYR A 67 -5.09 -2.90 8.29
C TYR A 67 -4.46 -4.29 8.44
N LEU A 68 -4.99 -5.31 7.75
CA LEU A 68 -4.44 -6.66 7.75
C LEU A 68 -3.02 -6.71 7.17
N LEU A 69 -2.78 -6.01 6.05
CA LEU A 69 -1.45 -5.89 5.45
C LEU A 69 -0.46 -5.20 6.39
N SER A 70 -0.89 -4.19 7.15
CA SER A 70 -0.05 -3.52 8.16
C SER A 70 0.35 -4.46 9.28
N LEU A 71 -0.54 -5.39 9.68
CA LEU A 71 -0.25 -6.43 10.66
C LEU A 71 0.82 -7.39 10.14
N ALA A 72 0.67 -7.84 8.89
CA ALA A 72 1.61 -8.76 8.25
C ALA A 72 2.99 -8.12 8.00
N ALA A 73 3.05 -6.80 7.82
CA ALA A 73 4.29 -6.06 7.56
C ALA A 73 5.06 -5.66 8.84
N ARG A 74 4.48 -5.83 10.03
CA ARG A 74 4.99 -5.27 11.31
C ARG A 74 6.40 -5.72 11.71
N HIS A 75 6.85 -6.88 11.22
CA HIS A 75 8.18 -7.44 11.49
C HIS A 75 9.14 -7.36 10.28
N ARG A 76 8.78 -6.62 9.24
CA ARG A 76 9.57 -6.51 8.00
C ARG A 76 10.34 -5.19 7.99
N SER A 77 11.65 -5.25 7.76
CA SER A 77 12.48 -4.05 7.59
C SER A 77 12.08 -3.31 6.33
N GLY A 78 11.93 -1.98 6.41
CA GLY A 78 11.60 -1.15 5.25
C GLY A 78 12.75 -1.11 4.25
N GLU A 79 12.40 -1.15 2.96
CA GLU A 79 13.35 -1.18 1.85
C GLU A 79 13.42 0.21 1.20
N LEU A 80 14.63 0.72 0.98
CA LEU A 80 14.84 1.99 0.29
C LEU A 80 14.43 1.90 -1.18
N LEU A 81 13.69 2.89 -1.66
CA LEU A 81 13.39 3.02 -3.09
C LEU A 81 14.64 3.42 -3.90
N THR A 82 15.58 4.14 -3.30
CA THR A 82 16.80 4.59 -3.96
C THR A 82 18.01 4.44 -3.03
N PRO A 83 18.90 3.45 -3.27
CA PRO A 83 20.02 3.18 -2.37
C PRO A 83 21.00 4.35 -2.28
N LYS A 84 21.11 5.17 -3.34
CA LYS A 84 21.99 6.35 -3.38
C LYS A 84 21.64 7.45 -2.38
N VAL A 85 20.42 7.44 -1.83
CA VAL A 85 19.93 8.48 -0.90
C VAL A 85 20.18 8.11 0.57
N GLN A 86 20.65 6.88 0.84
CA GLN A 86 20.91 6.39 2.20
C GLN A 86 21.85 7.28 3.00
N ASN A 87 23.06 7.52 2.49
CA ASN A 87 24.08 8.34 3.16
C ASN A 87 23.58 9.77 3.45
N ALA A 88 22.78 10.33 2.53
CA ALA A 88 22.21 11.66 2.69
C ALA A 88 21.08 11.70 3.74
N LEU A 89 20.34 10.61 3.92
CA LEU A 89 19.30 10.48 4.95
C LEU A 89 19.91 10.25 6.34
N GLU A 90 20.94 9.41 6.42
CA GLU A 90 21.68 9.15 7.66
C GLU A 90 22.39 10.42 8.15
N ALA A 91 23.10 11.14 7.27
CA ALA A 91 23.75 12.41 7.61
C ALA A 91 22.78 13.50 8.08
N LYS A 92 21.52 13.45 7.61
CA LYS A 92 20.45 14.38 8.02
C LYS A 92 19.66 13.89 9.23
N GLY A 93 19.99 12.73 9.81
CA GLY A 93 19.25 12.13 10.93
C GLY A 93 17.81 11.73 10.59
N ARG A 94 17.45 11.66 9.29
CA ARG A 94 16.08 11.34 8.81
C ARG A 94 15.91 9.86 8.48
N TRP A 95 16.86 9.03 8.90
CA TRP A 95 16.78 7.59 8.72
C TRP A 95 15.76 6.98 9.68
N PRO A 96 14.70 6.32 9.18
CA PRO A 96 13.66 5.78 10.05
C PRO A 96 14.21 4.69 10.98
N HIS A 97 13.93 4.84 12.29
CA HIS A 97 14.40 3.93 13.33
C HIS A 97 13.99 2.47 13.10
N HIS A 98 12.79 2.24 12.55
CA HIS A 98 12.27 0.91 12.24
C HIS A 98 12.95 0.21 11.04
N SER A 99 13.81 0.92 10.29
CA SER A 99 14.58 0.37 9.17
C SER A 99 16.06 0.20 9.47
N ARG A 100 16.50 0.54 10.69
CA ARG A 100 17.80 0.10 11.18
C ARG A 100 17.71 -1.41 11.36
N LYS A 101 18.52 -2.16 10.62
CA LYS A 101 18.71 -3.59 10.92
C LYS A 101 19.28 -3.68 12.35
N PRO A 102 18.84 -4.67 13.16
CA PRO A 102 19.48 -4.94 14.44
C PRO A 102 20.96 -5.26 14.26
#